data_AF-A0A961F4L4-F1
#
_entry.id   AF-A0A961F4L4-F1
#
_cell.length_a   1.000
_cell.length_b   1.000
_cell.length_c   1.000
_cell.angle_alpha   90.00
_cell.angle_beta   90.00
_cell.angle_gamma   90.00
#
_symmetry.space_group_name_H-M   'P 1'
#
loop_
_entity.id
_entity.type
_entity.pdbx_description
1 polymer ?
#
loop_
_entity_poly.entity_id
_entity_poly.type
_entity_poly.pdbx_seq_one_letter_code
_entity_poly.pdbx_strand_id
1 'polypeptide(L)' 'MVLPAAFPNALVNGISGIAVGMASSMPPHNLGEVIDATIPRLRNKGTALEPLMAACPGPDLPTGGRHRRRWDPQGP' A
#
# COMPACT_ATOMS: atom_id res chain seq x y z
N MET A 1 -3.91 -7.53 22.14
CA MET A 1 -5.22 -6.86 21.93
C MET A 1 -5.16 -6.11 20.60
N VAL A 2 -6.23 -6.14 19.82
CA VAL A 2 -6.33 -5.41 18.55
C VAL A 2 -7.41 -4.34 18.67
N LEU A 3 -7.12 -3.13 18.20
CA LEU A 3 -8.10 -2.05 18.11
C LEU A 3 -8.88 -2.19 16.79
N PRO A 4 -10.19 -1.86 16.76
CA PRO A 4 -10.92 -1.74 15.51
C PRO A 4 -10.23 -0.73 14.60
N ALA A 5 -9.84 -1.15 13.40
CA ALA A 5 -9.23 -0.29 12.40
C ALA A 5 -10.30 0.15 11.40
N ALA A 6 -10.70 1.43 11.47
CA ALA A 6 -11.68 2.01 10.53
C ALA A 6 -11.13 2.17 9.09
N PHE A 7 -9.80 2.14 8.95
CA PHE A 7 -9.08 2.22 7.69
C PHE A 7 -7.83 1.32 7.78
N PRO A 8 -7.22 0.93 6.64
CA PRO A 8 -6.06 0.04 6.58
C PRO A 8 -4.76 0.68 7.12
N ASN A 9 -4.72 0.91 8.43
CA ASN A 9 -3.71 1.66 9.16
C ASN A 9 -2.28 1.14 8.97
N ALA A 10 -2.11 -0.19 8.86
CA ALA A 10 -0.80 -0.81 8.70
C ALA A 10 -0.10 -0.42 7.38
N LEU A 11 -0.86 -0.28 6.30
CA LEU A 11 -0.33 0.16 5.00
C LEU A 11 -0.12 1.66 4.96
N VAL A 12 -1.06 2.42 5.54
CA VAL A 12 -1.03 3.89 5.54
C VAL A 12 0.17 4.41 6.32
N ASN A 13 0.39 3.91 7.53
CA ASN A 13 1.48 4.37 8.38
C ASN A 13 2.77 3.57 8.20
N GLY A 14 2.70 2.38 7.61
CA GLY A 14 3.82 1.46 7.55
C GLY A 14 4.15 0.82 8.90
N ILE A 15 5.10 -0.11 8.89
CA ILE A 15 5.63 -0.80 10.08
C ILE A 15 7.13 -0.99 9.88
N SER A 16 7.92 -0.71 10.92
CA SER A 16 9.32 -1.13 10.98
C SER A 16 9.53 -1.90 12.29
N GLY A 17 10.07 -3.11 12.20
CA GLY A 17 10.28 -3.97 13.35
C GLY A 17 11.33 -5.04 13.11
N ILE A 18 12.16 -5.26 14.13
CA ILE A 18 13.18 -6.32 14.16
C ILE A 18 12.77 -7.30 15.25
N ALA A 19 12.60 -8.56 14.87
CA ALA A 19 12.40 -9.66 15.80
C ALA A 19 13.57 -10.65 15.70
N VAL A 20 13.53 -11.73 16.47
CA VAL A 20 14.63 -12.71 16.50
C VAL A 20 14.66 -13.48 15.18
N GLY A 21 15.67 -13.24 14.36
CA GLY A 21 15.86 -13.90 13.07
C GLY A 21 15.03 -13.35 11.91
N MET A 22 14.26 -12.27 12.10
CA MET A 22 13.46 -11.64 11.04
C MET A 22 13.42 -10.11 11.15
N ALA A 23 13.40 -9.44 10.01
CA ALA A 23 13.17 -8.00 9.92
C ALA A 23 11.96 -7.75 9.01
N SER A 24 11.08 -6.84 9.43
CA SER A 24 9.96 -6.38 8.64
C SER A 24 10.03 -4.86 8.49
N SER A 25 9.97 -4.39 7.26
CA SER A 25 9.96 -2.96 6.93
C SER A 25 8.94 -2.73 5.83
N MET A 26 7.83 -2.08 6.17
CA MET A 26 6.74 -1.69 5.29
C MET A 26 6.66 -0.16 5.29
N PRO A 27 6.89 0.50 4.14
CA PRO A 27 6.84 1.95 4.06
C PRO A 27 5.40 2.49 4.08
N PRO A 28 5.20 3.76 4.45
CA PRO A 28 3.87 4.39 4.44
C PRO A 28 3.32 4.53 3.02
N HIS A 29 1.99 4.50 2.90
CA HIS A 29 1.27 4.67 1.65
C HIS A 29 0.17 5.73 1.81
N ASN A 30 -0.23 6.33 0.70
CA ASN A 30 -1.29 7.33 0.71
C ASN A 30 -2.65 6.71 1.09
N LEU A 31 -3.38 7.33 2.01
CA LEU A 31 -4.69 6.84 2.45
C LEU A 31 -5.69 6.68 1.29
N GLY A 32 -5.71 7.64 0.36
CA GLY A 32 -6.62 7.61 -0.79
C GLY A 32 -6.33 6.41 -1.70
N GLU A 33 -5.07 6.24 -2.09
CA GLU A 33 -4.63 5.14 -2.95
C GLU A 33 -4.90 3.76 -2.32
N VAL A 34 -4.68 3.62 -1.01
CA VAL A 34 -4.96 2.37 -0.31
C VAL A 34 -6.47 2.10 -0.25
N ILE A 35 -7.31 3.11 -0.04
CA ILE A 35 -8.78 2.94 -0.07
C ILE A 35 -9.24 2.57 -1.49
N ASP A 36 -8.70 3.23 -2.51
CA ASP A 36 -9.04 2.98 -3.92
C ASP A 36 -8.63 1.58 -4.37
N ALA A 37 -7.55 1.01 -3.82
CA ALA A 37 -7.21 -0.41 -4.03
C ALA A 37 -8.07 -1.36 -3.17
N THR A 38 -8.50 -0.93 -1.99
CA THR A 38 -9.26 -1.77 -1.04
C THR A 38 -10.70 -2.00 -1.50
N ILE A 39 -11.38 -0.99 -2.03
CA ILE A 39 -12.78 -1.09 -2.46
C ILE A 39 -12.98 -2.15 -3.57
N PRO A 40 -12.20 -2.17 -4.67
CA PRO A 40 -12.27 -3.22 -5.69
C PRO A 40 -11.94 -4.61 -5.13
N ARG A 41 -10.95 -4.71 -4.23
CA ARG A 41 -10.56 -5.98 -3.60
C ARG A 41 -11.66 -6.56 -2.71
N LEU A 42 -12.40 -5.69 -2.00
CA LEU A 42 -13.55 -6.07 -1.19
C LEU A 42 -14.71 -6.57 -2.07
N ARG A 43 -14.96 -5.90 -3.20
CA ARG A 43 -16.02 -6.28 -4.14
C ARG A 43 -15.72 -7.57 -4.89
N ASN A 44 -14.46 -7.82 -5.21
CA ASN A 44 -14.03 -9.03 -5.90
C ASN A 44 -12.73 -9.58 -5.29
N LYS A 45 -12.86 -10.68 -4.54
CA LYS A 45 -11.74 -11.42 -3.93
C LYS A 45 -10.84 -12.13 -4.96
N GLY A 46 -11.22 -12.15 -6.24
CA GLY A 46 -10.41 -12.62 -7.36
C GLY A 46 -9.69 -11.50 -8.12
N THR A 47 -9.80 -10.25 -7.68
CA THR A 47 -9.10 -9.12 -8.31
C THR A 47 -7.60 -9.42 -8.36
N ALA A 48 -7.04 -9.37 -9.58
CA ALA A 48 -5.63 -9.59 -9.85
C ALA A 48 -4.77 -8.48 -9.23
N LEU A 49 -3.46 -8.71 -9.18
CA LEU A 49 -2.55 -7.78 -8.51
C LEU A 49 -2.34 -6.50 -9.33
N GLU A 50 -2.33 -6.60 -10.66
CA GLU A 50 -2.11 -5.48 -11.59
C GLU A 50 -3.04 -4.29 -11.37
N PRO A 51 -4.38 -4.45 -11.29
CA PRO A 51 -5.28 -3.32 -11.04
C PRO A 51 -5.13 -2.74 -9.62
N LEU A 52 -4.74 -3.54 -8.64
CA LEU A 52 -4.48 -3.06 -7.27
C LEU A 52 -3.21 -2.22 -7.22
N MET A 53 -2.16 -2.64 -7.94
CA MET A 53 -0.93 -1.87 -8.10
C MET A 53 -1.15 -0.61 -8.93
N ALA A 54 -2.11 -0.60 -9.86
CA ALA A 54 -2.48 0.63 -10.56
C ALA A 54 -3.18 1.64 -9.63
N ALA A 55 -4.02 1.18 -8.70
CA ALA A 55 -4.68 2.02 -7.71
C ALA A 55 -3.75 2.44 -6.54
N CYS A 56 -2.76 1.62 -6.21
CA CYS A 56 -1.73 1.89 -5.20
C CYS A 56 -0.32 1.75 -5.83
N PRO A 57 0.12 2.76 -6.61
CA PRO A 57 1.35 2.69 -7.42
C PRO A 57 2.65 2.63 -6.62
N GLY A 58 2.63 2.97 -5.33
CA GLY A 58 3.77 2.75 -4.45
C GLY A 58 3.75 3.57 -3.15
N PRO A 59 4.83 3.51 -2.38
CA PRO A 59 4.94 4.19 -1.09
C PRO A 59 5.01 5.71 -1.28
N ASP A 60 4.15 6.44 -0.57
CA ASP A 60 4.11 7.90 -0.59
C ASP A 60 4.91 8.41 0.60
N LEU A 61 6.16 8.81 0.35
CA LEU A 61 7.05 9.27 1.40
C LEU A 61 6.75 10.74 1.72
N PRO A 62 6.65 11.13 3.01
CA PRO A 62 6.34 12.51 3.41
C PRO A 62 7.37 13.55 2.94
N THR A 63 8.52 13.12 2.43
CA THR A 63 9.59 13.96 1.87
C THR A 63 9.42 14.32 0.38
N GLY A 64 8.31 13.94 -0.27
CA GLY A 64 8.06 14.29 -1.68
C GLY A 64 9.06 13.67 -2.67
N GLY A 65 9.75 12.60 -2.25
CA GLY A 65 10.67 11.87 -3.10
C GLY A 65 9.88 11.20 -4.22
N ARG A 66 10.01 11.68 -5.46
CA ARG A 66 9.48 11.01 -6.65
C ARG A 66 10.18 9.66 -6.80
N HIS A 67 9.62 8.62 -6.19
CA HIS A 67 9.95 7.27 -6.59
C HIS A 67 9.34 7.08 -7.98
N ARG A 68 10.14 6.62 -8.95
CA ARG A 68 9.64 6.24 -10.28
C ARG A 68 8.40 5.35 -10.07
N ARG A 69 7.23 5.79 -10.54
CA ARG A 69 6.03 4.95 -10.62
C ARG A 69 6.40 3.79 -11.53
N ARG A 70 6.88 2.70 -10.93
CA ARG A 70 7.41 1.54 -11.66
C ARG A 70 6.31 0.82 -12.43
N TRP A 71 5.07 1.01 -12.00
CA TRP A 71 3.88 0.52 -12.66
C TRP A 71 3.25 1.63 -13.50
N ASP A 72 3.69 1.72 -14.75
CA ASP A 72 3.04 2.48 -15.81
C ASP A 72 2.75 1.51 -16.96
N PRO A 73 1.53 0.97 -17.08
CA PRO A 73 1.16 0.13 -18.20
C PRO A 73 1.03 0.92 -19.52
N GLN A 74 1.14 2.26 -19.49
CA GLN A 74 1.02 3.16 -20.64
C GLN A 74 2.08 4.30 -20.64
N GLY A 75 3.31 4.02 -20.21
CA GLY A 75 4.43 4.93 -20.45
C GLY A 75 4.80 4.92 -21.95
N PRO A 76 5.38 6.01 -22.51
CA PRO A 76 5.48 6.22 -23.96
C PRO A 76 6.11 5.06 -24.74
#